data_AF-A0A495XKH8-F1
#
_entry.id   AF-A0A495XKH8-F1
#
_cell.length_a   1.000
_cell.length_b   1.000
_cell.length_c   1.000
_cell.angle_alpha   90.00
_cell.angle_beta   90.00
_cell.angle_gamma   90.00
#
_symmetry.space_group_name_H-M   'P 1'
#
loop_
_entity.id
_entity.type
_entity.pdbx_description
1 polymer ?
#
loop_
_entity_poly.entity_id
_entity_poly.type
_entity_poly.pdbx_seq_one_letter_code
_entity_poly.pdbx_strand_id
1 'polypeptide(L)'
;MSRRLRRALLPLSAAAALLVAANGTAGATGSAAQAIAAVNPAVAARLQPHEGLLSAPTSITTPLPADPAGALATAVSALSGGVGLPQDATAAIAAAGLAGEVAGRVANVLTAMAVCRQVTETHFAAVPTASLPLVLKTGGTLDPLAHADIRACAEPVWRRTVELQLVLDDLAAAQAASCAVPGTADLDLWPVLRLDGGTCDNNTYVHDYLLIVDVGGDDTYRNNAGGNLVDLNFSPAGSAVTGLRGTGPAKGCQRAIPGLTALDCVPAVGVLLDLAGQDTYGVRETPDHDTGCTTDPVVRRMMTAGAGFLGVSVLRDSGGTADTYTGKTGALGAGHVFGVGLLSDDGGNDTYTAVRNSQGFALVGGFGLLHDEAGADTYDYYVPAPINPAAPNQTEGAGGVRDDEGEGLCDRIPRFVQGTANVLPGTTGVLIDDAGADSYHGAFAGEFIGPIQNPSTRAGSLGFGNNQGLGVFLDRATGDDTYVVDGEPTVVGVPARGDDVTVQPGNDSTGSGLGEGLFIDQ
;
A
#
# COMPACT_ATOMS: atom_id res chain seq x y z
N MET A 1 31.98 67.65 -31.58
CA MET A 1 32.81 66.46 -31.88
C MET A 1 32.18 65.27 -31.16
N SER A 2 31.30 64.51 -31.84
CA SER A 2 31.52 63.11 -32.29
C SER A 2 31.80 62.14 -31.12
N ARG A 3 31.04 61.07 -30.83
CA ARG A 3 30.38 60.09 -31.72
C ARG A 3 29.19 59.42 -31.00
N ARG A 4 28.14 59.12 -31.78
CA ARG A 4 27.03 58.21 -31.44
C ARG A 4 27.48 56.76 -31.63
N LEU A 5 27.09 55.85 -30.74
CA LEU A 5 27.10 54.40 -30.97
C LEU A 5 25.66 53.88 -30.93
N ARG A 6 25.22 53.32 -32.07
CA ARG A 6 23.93 52.67 -32.27
C ARG A 6 23.97 51.30 -31.59
N ARG A 7 22.99 51.00 -30.72
CA ARG A 7 22.65 49.60 -30.36
C ARG A 7 21.61 49.10 -31.37
N ALA A 8 21.96 48.06 -32.11
CA ALA A 8 21.06 47.34 -32.99
C ALA A 8 20.29 46.28 -32.17
N LEU A 9 18.99 46.18 -32.42
CA LEU A 9 18.13 45.09 -31.97
C LEU A 9 18.42 43.81 -32.78
N LEU A 10 18.38 42.67 -32.10
CA LEU A 10 18.07 41.34 -32.65
C LEU A 10 17.37 40.53 -31.53
N PRO A 11 16.28 39.79 -31.81
CA PRO A 11 15.58 39.01 -30.81
C PRO A 11 16.22 37.62 -30.68
N LEU A 12 16.48 37.16 -29.46
CA LEU A 12 16.70 35.74 -29.19
C LEU A 12 15.46 35.20 -28.48
N SER A 13 14.61 34.53 -29.28
CA SER A 13 13.72 33.48 -28.81
C SER A 13 14.55 32.20 -28.66
N ALA A 14 14.75 31.74 -27.44
CA ALA A 14 15.16 30.37 -27.16
C ALA A 14 14.45 29.95 -25.87
N ALA A 15 13.45 29.09 -26.04
CA ALA A 15 12.80 28.39 -24.95
C ALA A 15 13.87 27.58 -24.20
N ALA A 16 14.01 27.83 -22.90
CA ALA A 16 14.75 26.96 -22.02
C ALA A 16 13.87 25.74 -21.76
N ALA A 17 14.05 24.68 -22.55
CA ALA A 17 13.67 23.35 -22.12
C ALA A 17 14.58 23.00 -20.93
N LEU A 18 14.01 22.91 -19.72
CA LEU A 18 14.67 22.21 -18.63
C LEU A 18 14.78 20.74 -19.06
N LEU A 19 15.97 20.30 -19.45
CA LEU A 19 16.30 18.89 -19.34
C LEU A 19 16.46 18.61 -17.85
N VAL A 20 15.52 17.84 -17.29
CA VAL A 20 15.74 17.11 -16.04
C VAL A 20 16.90 16.15 -16.30
N ALA A 21 18.05 16.42 -15.70
CA ALA A 21 19.13 15.46 -15.67
C ALA A 21 18.78 14.43 -14.60
N ALA A 22 18.34 13.25 -15.02
CA ALA A 22 18.39 12.05 -14.20
C ALA A 22 19.85 11.84 -13.81
N ASN A 23 20.21 12.17 -12.57
CA ASN A 23 21.44 11.66 -11.97
C ASN A 23 21.18 10.18 -11.69
N GLY A 24 21.35 9.34 -12.70
CA GLY A 24 21.21 7.90 -12.56
C GLY A 24 22.26 7.36 -11.60
N THR A 25 21.82 7.02 -10.38
CA THR A 25 22.38 5.89 -9.63
C THR A 25 22.17 4.64 -10.49
N ALA A 26 23.14 3.74 -10.51
CA ALA A 26 23.04 2.53 -11.31
C ALA A 26 21.95 1.64 -10.69
N GLY A 27 20.79 1.51 -11.36
CA GLY A 27 19.69 0.67 -10.86
C GLY A 27 20.09 -0.80 -10.68
N ALA A 28 19.42 -1.47 -9.73
CA ALA A 28 19.69 -2.87 -9.40
C ALA A 28 19.68 -3.79 -10.64
N THR A 29 20.66 -4.70 -10.70
CA THR A 29 20.75 -5.68 -11.79
C THR A 29 20.03 -6.98 -11.44
N GLY A 30 19.18 -7.48 -12.34
CA GLY A 30 18.41 -8.72 -12.13
C GLY A 30 17.15 -8.51 -11.30
N SER A 31 16.42 -9.58 -10.99
CA SER A 31 15.21 -9.50 -10.18
C SER A 31 15.48 -9.66 -8.68
N ALA A 32 14.61 -9.11 -7.83
CA ALA A 32 14.66 -9.33 -6.38
C ALA A 32 14.69 -10.82 -6.02
N ALA A 33 13.91 -11.65 -6.71
CA ALA A 33 13.92 -13.10 -6.53
C ALA A 33 15.28 -13.74 -6.82
N GLN A 34 16.01 -13.25 -7.84
CA GLN A 34 17.37 -13.70 -8.15
C GLN A 34 18.37 -13.27 -7.08
N ALA A 35 18.30 -12.03 -6.61
CA ALA A 35 19.15 -11.52 -5.53
C ALA A 35 18.96 -12.35 -4.24
N ILE A 36 17.71 -12.60 -3.85
CA ILE A 36 17.37 -13.42 -2.69
C ILE A 36 17.84 -14.87 -2.88
N ALA A 37 17.64 -15.47 -4.05
CA ALA A 37 18.07 -16.84 -4.33
C ALA A 37 19.60 -17.01 -4.29
N ALA A 38 20.36 -15.98 -4.70
CA ALA A 38 21.81 -15.99 -4.64
C ALA A 38 22.33 -16.02 -3.18
N VAL A 39 21.62 -15.34 -2.27
CA VAL A 39 21.98 -15.26 -0.84
C VAL A 39 21.42 -16.45 -0.05
N ASN A 40 20.15 -16.78 -0.25
CA ASN A 40 19.45 -17.83 0.50
C ASN A 40 18.39 -18.54 -0.37
N PRO A 41 18.76 -19.68 -1.01
CA PRO A 41 17.84 -20.47 -1.83
C PRO A 41 16.61 -21.01 -1.09
N ALA A 42 16.70 -21.21 0.23
CA ALA A 42 15.57 -21.71 1.02
C ALA A 42 14.50 -20.62 1.22
N VAL A 43 14.93 -19.38 1.48
CA VAL A 43 14.02 -18.22 1.52
C VAL A 43 13.42 -17.97 0.13
N ALA A 44 14.22 -18.02 -0.93
CA ALA A 44 13.71 -17.89 -2.30
C ALA A 44 12.64 -18.95 -2.64
N ALA A 45 12.83 -20.21 -2.20
CA ALA A 45 11.84 -21.26 -2.38
C ALA A 45 10.51 -20.97 -1.65
N ARG A 46 10.55 -20.28 -0.50
CA ARG A 46 9.35 -19.82 0.22
C ARG A 46 8.65 -18.66 -0.48
N LEU A 47 9.40 -17.83 -1.21
CA LEU A 47 8.86 -16.70 -2.00
C LEU A 47 8.35 -17.09 -3.38
N GLN A 48 8.76 -18.26 -3.91
CA GLN A 48 8.35 -18.74 -5.23
C GLN A 48 6.84 -18.65 -5.50
N PRO A 49 5.92 -18.96 -4.55
CA PRO A 49 4.48 -18.80 -4.75
C PRO A 49 4.01 -17.35 -4.96
N HIS A 50 4.87 -16.36 -4.71
CA HIS A 50 4.60 -14.92 -4.81
C HIS A 50 5.44 -14.25 -5.90
N GLU A 51 6.24 -14.99 -6.68
CA GLU A 51 7.18 -14.42 -7.65
C GLU A 51 6.50 -13.48 -8.66
N GLY A 52 5.26 -13.78 -9.08
CA GLY A 52 4.48 -12.92 -9.96
C GLY A 52 4.01 -11.59 -9.34
N LEU A 53 4.19 -11.39 -8.04
CA LEU A 53 3.89 -10.16 -7.30
C LEU A 53 5.14 -9.36 -6.94
N LEU A 54 6.33 -9.98 -6.97
CA LEU A 54 7.59 -9.35 -6.54
C LEU A 54 8.21 -8.42 -7.58
N SER A 55 7.61 -8.30 -8.77
CA SER A 55 8.08 -7.40 -9.82
C SER A 55 6.94 -7.00 -10.74
N ALA A 56 6.98 -5.78 -11.27
CA ALA A 56 6.07 -5.31 -12.30
C ALA A 56 6.27 -6.07 -13.63
N PRO A 57 5.18 -6.58 -14.26
CA PRO A 57 5.25 -7.09 -15.61
C PRO A 57 5.70 -6.02 -16.61
N THR A 58 6.66 -6.34 -17.48
CA THR A 58 7.18 -5.40 -18.49
C THR A 58 6.52 -5.51 -19.87
N SER A 59 5.46 -6.32 -19.99
CA SER A 59 4.77 -6.53 -21.26
C SER A 59 3.29 -6.81 -21.09
N ILE A 60 2.52 -6.41 -22.11
CA ILE A 60 1.08 -6.58 -22.15
C ILE A 60 0.71 -7.95 -22.73
N THR A 61 -0.02 -8.73 -21.94
CA THR A 61 -0.40 -10.11 -22.28
C THR A 61 -1.91 -10.35 -22.28
N THR A 62 -2.69 -9.58 -21.51
CA THR A 62 -4.14 -9.72 -21.50
C THR A 62 -4.75 -9.14 -22.78
N PRO A 63 -5.56 -9.89 -23.55
CA PRO A 63 -6.26 -9.35 -24.69
C PRO A 63 -7.34 -8.34 -24.26
N LEU A 64 -7.67 -7.40 -25.16
CA LEU A 64 -8.82 -6.52 -24.95
C LEU A 64 -10.13 -7.30 -25.13
N PRO A 65 -11.19 -6.95 -24.39
CA PRO A 65 -12.54 -7.46 -24.67
C PRO A 65 -12.99 -7.07 -26.08
N ALA A 66 -13.82 -7.93 -26.71
CA ALA A 66 -14.37 -7.64 -28.04
C ALA A 66 -15.31 -6.41 -28.06
N ASP A 67 -15.99 -6.14 -26.94
CA ASP A 67 -16.76 -4.93 -26.67
C ASP A 67 -16.22 -4.29 -25.37
N PRO A 68 -15.23 -3.38 -25.47
CA PRO A 68 -14.59 -2.78 -24.30
C PRO A 68 -15.55 -2.02 -23.38
N ALA A 69 -16.44 -1.19 -23.94
CA ALA A 69 -17.38 -0.40 -23.15
C ALA A 69 -18.44 -1.27 -22.48
N GLY A 70 -18.96 -2.29 -23.19
CA GLY A 70 -19.89 -3.26 -22.61
C GLY A 70 -19.24 -4.11 -21.51
N ALA A 71 -17.98 -4.50 -21.68
CA ALA A 71 -17.22 -5.22 -20.66
C ALA A 71 -16.98 -4.36 -19.41
N LEU A 72 -16.65 -3.07 -19.59
CA LEU A 72 -16.51 -2.11 -18.49
C LEU A 72 -17.81 -1.98 -17.70
N ALA A 73 -18.94 -1.78 -18.38
CA ALA A 73 -20.26 -1.68 -17.74
C ALA A 73 -20.62 -2.97 -16.96
N THR A 74 -20.31 -4.13 -17.54
CA THR A 74 -20.54 -5.44 -16.91
C THR A 74 -19.71 -5.59 -15.63
N ALA A 75 -18.42 -5.23 -15.68
CA ALA A 75 -17.54 -5.33 -14.53
C ALA A 75 -17.95 -4.37 -13.39
N VAL A 76 -18.35 -3.14 -13.73
CA VAL A 76 -18.90 -2.18 -12.76
C VAL A 76 -20.17 -2.72 -12.11
N SER A 77 -21.10 -3.28 -12.89
CA SER A 77 -22.33 -3.88 -12.36
C SER A 77 -22.03 -5.06 -11.43
N ALA A 78 -21.07 -5.92 -11.77
CA ALA A 78 -20.68 -7.06 -10.94
C ALA A 78 -20.09 -6.63 -9.59
N LEU A 79 -19.17 -5.67 -9.58
CA LEU A 79 -18.54 -5.18 -8.35
C LEU A 79 -19.51 -4.41 -7.46
N SER A 80 -20.29 -3.50 -8.05
CA SER A 80 -21.28 -2.70 -7.33
C SER A 80 -22.38 -3.57 -6.72
N GLY A 81 -22.90 -4.54 -7.46
CA GLY A 81 -23.84 -5.53 -6.95
C GLY A 81 -23.22 -6.39 -5.86
N GLY A 82 -21.94 -6.76 -5.99
CA GLY A 82 -21.18 -7.48 -4.98
C GLY A 82 -21.14 -6.76 -3.63
N VAL A 83 -20.87 -5.45 -3.62
CA VAL A 83 -20.87 -4.65 -2.38
C VAL A 83 -22.28 -4.21 -1.93
N GLY A 84 -23.34 -4.75 -2.54
CA GLY A 84 -24.73 -4.48 -2.15
C GLY A 84 -25.28 -3.13 -2.65
N LEU A 85 -24.60 -2.47 -3.60
CA LEU A 85 -24.97 -1.17 -4.16
C LEU A 85 -25.09 -1.26 -5.68
N PRO A 86 -26.03 -2.06 -6.23
CA PRO A 86 -26.12 -2.31 -7.66
C PRO A 86 -26.29 -1.01 -8.45
N GLN A 87 -25.47 -0.83 -9.48
CA GLN A 87 -25.53 0.33 -10.38
C GLN A 87 -25.54 -0.11 -11.85
N ASP A 88 -26.22 0.67 -12.70
CA ASP A 88 -26.11 0.60 -14.16
C ASP A 88 -25.31 1.80 -14.66
N ALA A 89 -24.07 1.55 -15.10
CA ALA A 89 -23.14 2.57 -15.55
C ALA A 89 -23.12 2.75 -17.07
N THR A 90 -23.98 2.05 -17.83
CA THR A 90 -23.91 1.99 -19.31
C THR A 90 -23.96 3.37 -19.95
N ALA A 91 -24.91 4.21 -19.52
CA ALA A 91 -25.08 5.55 -20.07
C ALA A 91 -23.91 6.48 -19.71
N ALA A 92 -23.38 6.38 -18.48
CA ALA A 92 -22.26 7.19 -18.03
C ALA A 92 -20.96 6.83 -18.77
N ILE A 93 -20.69 5.53 -18.94
CA ILE A 93 -19.52 5.03 -19.71
C ILE A 93 -19.60 5.49 -21.17
N ALA A 94 -20.78 5.37 -21.80
CA ALA A 94 -20.97 5.83 -23.17
C ALA A 94 -20.78 7.36 -23.30
N ALA A 95 -21.21 8.13 -22.29
CA ALA A 95 -21.05 9.58 -22.27
C ALA A 95 -19.60 10.03 -22.03
N ALA A 96 -18.82 9.26 -21.26
CA ALA A 96 -17.40 9.55 -20.99
C ALA A 96 -16.52 9.46 -22.25
N GLY A 97 -16.91 8.66 -23.24
CA GLY A 97 -16.24 8.64 -24.55
C GLY A 97 -14.80 8.11 -24.52
N LEU A 98 -14.48 7.23 -23.57
CA LEU A 98 -13.15 6.61 -23.43
C LEU A 98 -12.72 5.90 -24.73
N ALA A 99 -11.43 5.95 -25.05
CA ALA A 99 -10.86 5.15 -26.12
C ALA A 99 -11.08 3.65 -25.83
N GLY A 100 -11.33 2.86 -26.89
CA GLY A 100 -11.64 1.44 -26.74
C GLY A 100 -10.54 0.65 -26.02
N GLU A 101 -9.28 1.04 -26.20
CA GLU A 101 -8.15 0.42 -25.49
C GLU A 101 -8.17 0.74 -23.99
N VAL A 102 -8.29 2.02 -23.61
CA VAL A 102 -8.41 2.45 -22.20
C VAL A 102 -9.60 1.78 -21.51
N ALA A 103 -10.79 1.87 -22.12
CA ALA A 103 -12.00 1.24 -21.58
C ALA A 103 -11.82 -0.28 -21.39
N GLY A 104 -11.15 -0.95 -22.33
CA GLY A 104 -10.89 -2.39 -22.27
C GLY A 104 -9.87 -2.78 -21.21
N ARG A 105 -8.84 -1.96 -21.00
CA ARG A 105 -7.84 -2.17 -19.94
C ARG A 105 -8.43 -1.96 -18.55
N VAL A 106 -9.21 -0.88 -18.35
CA VAL A 106 -9.96 -0.66 -17.11
C VAL A 106 -10.97 -1.80 -16.86
N ALA A 107 -11.67 -2.27 -17.90
CA ALA A 107 -12.56 -3.42 -17.81
C ALA A 107 -11.81 -4.70 -17.38
N ASN A 108 -10.60 -4.92 -17.88
CA ASN A 108 -9.77 -6.06 -17.49
C ASN A 108 -9.39 -5.99 -15.99
N VAL A 109 -8.97 -4.82 -15.48
CA VAL A 109 -8.69 -4.62 -14.04
C VAL A 109 -9.93 -4.93 -13.20
N LEU A 110 -11.06 -4.28 -13.50
CA LEU A 110 -12.31 -4.48 -12.75
C LEU A 110 -12.83 -5.93 -12.83
N THR A 111 -12.63 -6.61 -13.96
CA THR A 111 -12.99 -8.03 -14.10
C THR A 111 -12.11 -8.90 -13.19
N ALA A 112 -10.81 -8.61 -13.11
CA ALA A 112 -9.89 -9.29 -12.19
C ALA A 112 -10.33 -9.12 -10.73
N MET A 113 -10.66 -7.88 -10.37
CA MET A 113 -11.15 -7.53 -9.04
C MET A 113 -12.47 -8.25 -8.73
N ALA A 114 -13.40 -8.32 -9.70
CA ALA A 114 -14.68 -9.00 -9.52
C ALA A 114 -14.50 -10.51 -9.28
N VAL A 115 -13.62 -11.16 -10.05
CA VAL A 115 -13.29 -12.58 -9.86
C VAL A 115 -12.61 -12.81 -8.51
N CYS A 116 -11.63 -11.98 -8.15
CA CYS A 116 -10.91 -12.11 -6.89
C CYS A 116 -11.83 -11.84 -5.69
N ARG A 117 -12.76 -10.89 -5.81
CA ARG A 117 -13.80 -10.64 -4.78
C ARG A 117 -14.65 -11.88 -4.49
N GLN A 118 -15.02 -12.65 -5.50
CA GLN A 118 -15.81 -13.88 -5.28
C GLN A 118 -15.06 -14.90 -4.41
N VAL A 119 -13.75 -14.99 -4.59
CA VAL A 119 -12.86 -15.83 -3.77
C VAL A 119 -12.83 -15.29 -2.33
N THR A 120 -12.53 -14.00 -2.17
CA THR A 120 -12.34 -13.39 -0.84
C THR A 120 -13.63 -13.32 -0.03
N GLU A 121 -14.77 -13.06 -0.67
CA GLU A 121 -16.09 -13.06 -0.03
C GLU A 121 -16.47 -14.44 0.51
N THR A 122 -16.13 -15.51 -0.23
CA THR A 122 -16.38 -16.88 0.22
C THR A 122 -15.61 -17.20 1.50
N HIS A 123 -14.32 -16.81 1.55
CA HIS A 123 -13.49 -16.98 2.75
C HIS A 123 -13.98 -16.13 3.91
N PHE A 124 -14.30 -14.86 3.66
CA PHE A 124 -14.80 -13.97 4.68
C PHE A 124 -16.12 -14.48 5.30
N ALA A 125 -17.06 -14.95 4.47
CA ALA A 125 -18.32 -15.51 4.91
C ALA A 125 -18.17 -16.83 5.70
N ALA A 126 -17.07 -17.55 5.49
CA ALA A 126 -16.77 -18.78 6.22
C ALA A 126 -16.23 -18.54 7.64
N VAL A 127 -15.81 -17.31 7.98
CA VAL A 127 -15.32 -16.97 9.32
C VAL A 127 -16.48 -16.58 10.23
N PRO A 128 -16.81 -17.37 11.28
CA PRO A 128 -17.86 -16.99 12.22
C PRO A 128 -17.51 -15.68 12.93
N THR A 129 -18.44 -14.73 13.00
CA THR A 129 -18.21 -13.42 13.63
C THR A 129 -17.67 -13.52 15.06
N ALA A 130 -18.14 -14.50 15.85
CA ALA A 130 -17.68 -14.76 17.21
C ALA A 130 -16.20 -15.22 17.28
N SER A 131 -15.65 -15.70 16.17
CA SER A 131 -14.26 -16.14 16.06
C SER A 131 -13.32 -15.05 15.56
N LEU A 132 -13.81 -13.93 15.01
CA LEU A 132 -12.98 -12.82 14.52
C LEU A 132 -11.94 -12.35 15.55
N PRO A 133 -12.26 -12.18 16.85
CA PRO A 133 -11.26 -11.83 17.84
C PRO A 133 -10.16 -12.88 18.00
N LEU A 134 -10.46 -14.17 17.84
CA LEU A 134 -9.47 -15.23 17.94
C LEU A 134 -8.64 -15.35 16.65
N VAL A 135 -9.28 -15.19 15.49
CA VAL A 135 -8.63 -15.18 14.18
C VAL A 135 -7.61 -14.05 14.09
N LEU A 136 -7.95 -12.87 14.59
CA LEU A 136 -7.02 -11.73 14.60
C LEU A 136 -5.86 -11.90 15.58
N LYS A 137 -6.09 -12.60 16.70
CA LYS A 137 -5.06 -12.86 17.71
C LYS A 137 -4.05 -13.92 17.30
N THR A 138 -4.52 -15.04 16.75
CA THR A 138 -3.70 -16.25 16.60
C THR A 138 -3.84 -16.92 15.25
N GLY A 139 -4.63 -16.34 14.33
CA GLY A 139 -5.17 -17.06 13.17
C GLY A 139 -6.28 -18.06 13.49
N GLY A 140 -6.64 -18.20 14.77
CA GLY A 140 -7.60 -19.19 15.24
C GLY A 140 -7.27 -20.60 14.76
N THR A 141 -8.26 -21.27 14.16
CA THR A 141 -8.11 -22.62 13.55
C THR A 141 -8.07 -22.55 12.03
N LEU A 142 -7.84 -21.37 11.45
CA LEU A 142 -7.86 -21.19 9.99
C LEU A 142 -6.59 -21.78 9.39
N ASP A 143 -6.76 -22.58 8.34
CA ASP A 143 -5.69 -23.23 7.60
C ASP A 143 -5.09 -22.26 6.56
N PRO A 144 -3.79 -21.89 6.64
CA PRO A 144 -3.14 -21.04 5.65
C PRO A 144 -3.13 -21.61 4.21
N LEU A 145 -3.22 -22.94 4.06
CA LEU A 145 -3.31 -23.59 2.76
C LEU A 145 -4.70 -23.43 2.15
N ALA A 146 -5.75 -23.34 2.98
CA ALA A 146 -7.12 -23.14 2.52
C ALA A 146 -7.35 -21.75 1.91
N HIS A 147 -6.46 -20.78 2.16
CA HIS A 147 -6.55 -19.40 1.68
C HIS A 147 -5.52 -19.08 0.57
N ALA A 148 -4.89 -20.11 0.00
CA ALA A 148 -3.89 -19.92 -1.06
C ALA A 148 -4.48 -19.35 -2.37
N ASP A 149 -5.78 -19.52 -2.59
CA ASP A 149 -6.54 -18.98 -3.71
C ASP A 149 -6.73 -17.45 -3.63
N ILE A 150 -6.78 -16.84 -2.43
CA ILE A 150 -6.72 -15.37 -2.26
C ILE A 150 -5.41 -14.85 -2.85
N ARG A 151 -4.30 -15.51 -2.55
CA ARG A 151 -2.98 -15.15 -3.10
C ARG A 151 -2.91 -15.36 -4.61
N ALA A 152 -3.48 -16.47 -5.09
CA ALA A 152 -3.54 -16.75 -6.52
C ALA A 152 -4.41 -15.73 -7.29
N CYS A 153 -5.47 -15.21 -6.70
CA CYS A 153 -6.32 -14.20 -7.36
C CYS A 153 -5.72 -12.78 -7.33
N ALA A 154 -4.70 -12.53 -6.51
CA ALA A 154 -3.99 -11.24 -6.48
C ALA A 154 -3.14 -11.00 -7.73
N GLU A 155 -2.45 -12.02 -8.25
CA GLU A 155 -1.56 -11.86 -9.42
C GLU A 155 -2.29 -11.34 -10.66
N PRO A 156 -3.49 -11.84 -11.04
CA PRO A 156 -4.25 -11.25 -12.14
C PRO A 156 -4.74 -9.82 -11.88
N VAL A 157 -4.91 -9.39 -10.62
CA VAL A 157 -5.26 -7.99 -10.28
C VAL A 157 -4.03 -7.10 -10.47
N TRP A 158 -2.90 -7.49 -9.88
CA TRP A 158 -1.61 -6.81 -10.04
C TRP A 158 -1.22 -6.67 -11.52
N ARG A 159 -1.17 -7.79 -12.25
CA ARG A 159 -0.76 -7.82 -13.66
C ARG A 159 -1.59 -6.89 -14.53
N ARG A 160 -2.92 -6.86 -14.36
CA ARG A 160 -3.78 -6.01 -15.19
C ARG A 160 -3.72 -4.54 -14.80
N THR A 161 -3.38 -4.25 -13.55
CA THR A 161 -3.09 -2.88 -13.09
C THR A 161 -1.85 -2.35 -13.80
N VAL A 162 -0.75 -3.12 -13.79
CA VAL A 162 0.48 -2.76 -14.52
C VAL A 162 0.28 -2.73 -16.03
N GLU A 163 -0.50 -3.66 -16.61
CA GLU A 163 -0.83 -3.58 -18.05
C GLU A 163 -1.67 -2.35 -18.42
N LEU A 164 -2.47 -1.81 -17.49
CA LEU A 164 -3.17 -0.53 -17.68
C LEU A 164 -2.16 0.63 -17.59
N GLN A 165 -1.29 0.63 -16.58
CA GLN A 165 -0.20 1.60 -16.43
C GLN A 165 0.62 1.71 -17.73
N LEU A 166 1.16 0.60 -18.25
CA LEU A 166 2.00 0.59 -19.46
C LEU A 166 1.31 1.21 -20.69
N VAL A 167 -0.02 1.06 -20.81
CA VAL A 167 -0.79 1.70 -21.89
C VAL A 167 -0.93 3.20 -21.65
N LEU A 168 -1.24 3.60 -20.42
CA LEU A 168 -1.42 5.00 -20.08
C LEU A 168 -0.08 5.77 -20.19
N ASP A 169 1.03 5.17 -19.79
CA ASP A 169 2.38 5.73 -19.94
C ASP A 169 2.75 5.95 -21.42
N ASP A 170 2.48 4.96 -22.30
CA ASP A 170 2.73 5.08 -23.74
C ASP A 170 1.89 6.19 -24.37
N LEU A 171 0.62 6.30 -23.96
CA LEU A 171 -0.28 7.35 -24.41
C LEU A 171 0.16 8.73 -23.91
N ALA A 172 0.60 8.84 -22.66
CA ALA A 172 1.11 10.08 -22.06
C ALA A 172 2.40 10.54 -22.75
N ALA A 173 3.36 9.65 -22.96
CA ALA A 173 4.64 9.93 -23.60
C ALA A 173 4.49 10.42 -25.05
N ALA A 174 3.44 9.99 -25.75
CA ALA A 174 3.13 10.45 -27.09
C ALA A 174 2.69 11.94 -27.14
N GLN A 175 2.36 12.55 -26.00
CA GLN A 175 1.74 13.88 -25.91
C GLN A 175 2.61 14.88 -25.11
N ALA A 176 3.82 15.16 -25.61
CA ALA A 176 4.88 15.98 -25.00
C ALA A 176 4.55 17.44 -24.58
N ALA A 177 3.28 17.87 -24.56
CA ALA A 177 2.87 19.25 -24.25
C ALA A 177 1.64 19.38 -23.32
N SER A 178 1.00 18.28 -22.90
CA SER A 178 -0.08 18.28 -21.91
C SER A 178 -0.01 17.02 -21.06
N CYS A 179 -0.21 17.15 -19.75
CA CYS A 179 -0.26 15.99 -18.86
C CYS A 179 -1.57 15.16 -19.04
N ALA A 180 -2.59 15.71 -19.72
CA ALA A 180 -3.79 14.95 -20.09
C ALA A 180 -3.44 13.75 -21.00
N VAL A 181 -3.90 12.56 -20.63
CA VAL A 181 -3.66 11.33 -21.38
C VAL A 181 -4.65 11.21 -22.54
N PRO A 182 -4.22 10.89 -23.78
CA PRO A 182 -5.15 10.70 -24.89
C PRO A 182 -6.14 9.56 -24.64
N GLY A 183 -7.43 9.81 -24.89
CA GLY A 183 -8.45 8.76 -24.85
C GLY A 183 -8.93 8.39 -23.45
N THR A 184 -8.47 9.08 -22.42
CA THR A 184 -9.04 9.10 -21.07
C THR A 184 -10.04 10.25 -20.94
N ALA A 185 -10.85 10.20 -19.90
CA ALA A 185 -11.80 11.24 -19.50
C ALA A 185 -12.22 10.99 -18.05
N ASP A 186 -12.66 12.05 -17.37
CA ASP A 186 -13.13 11.92 -15.99
C ASP A 186 -14.41 11.08 -15.96
N LEU A 187 -14.39 10.06 -15.11
CA LEU A 187 -15.50 9.13 -14.94
C LEU A 187 -15.59 8.74 -13.46
N ASP A 188 -16.68 9.17 -12.81
CA ASP A 188 -17.00 8.80 -11.43
C ASP A 188 -18.22 7.86 -11.41
N LEU A 189 -17.96 6.62 -11.03
CA LEU A 189 -18.92 5.54 -10.86
C LEU A 189 -18.87 4.99 -9.42
N TRP A 190 -18.87 5.90 -8.44
CA TRP A 190 -18.82 5.55 -7.03
C TRP A 190 -19.85 4.44 -6.66
N PRO A 191 -19.45 3.41 -5.89
CA PRO A 191 -18.14 3.25 -5.23
C PRO A 191 -17.10 2.47 -6.06
N VAL A 192 -17.38 2.12 -7.32
CA VAL A 192 -16.54 1.17 -8.06
C VAL A 192 -15.32 1.84 -8.67
N LEU A 193 -15.52 2.88 -9.48
CA LEU A 193 -14.45 3.46 -10.28
C LEU A 193 -14.43 4.98 -10.11
N ARG A 194 -13.25 5.51 -9.83
CA ARG A 194 -12.89 6.89 -10.13
C ARG A 194 -11.75 6.84 -11.14
N LEU A 195 -12.02 7.29 -12.36
CA LEU A 195 -11.00 7.57 -13.36
C LEU A 195 -10.90 9.08 -13.44
N ASP A 196 -9.79 9.64 -12.97
CA ASP A 196 -9.37 10.98 -13.34
C ASP A 196 -8.46 10.86 -14.54
N GLY A 197 -8.78 11.55 -15.62
CA GLY A 197 -8.20 11.23 -16.90
C GLY A 197 -8.18 12.37 -17.88
N GLY A 198 -9.05 13.37 -17.71
CA GLY A 198 -9.16 14.50 -18.64
C GLY A 198 -8.19 15.63 -18.33
N THR A 199 -7.63 15.66 -17.12
CA THR A 199 -6.83 16.75 -16.57
C THR A 199 -5.72 16.21 -15.67
N CYS A 200 -4.78 17.07 -15.29
CA CYS A 200 -3.83 16.78 -14.21
C CYS A 200 -4.03 17.81 -13.10
N ASP A 201 -5.28 17.90 -12.68
CA ASP A 201 -5.70 18.80 -11.63
C ASP A 201 -5.32 18.18 -10.30
N ASN A 202 -4.79 18.99 -9.37
CA ASN A 202 -4.52 18.51 -8.03
C ASN A 202 -5.84 18.17 -7.31
N ASN A 203 -6.05 16.90 -7.06
CA ASN A 203 -7.26 16.33 -6.49
C ASN A 203 -7.14 16.08 -4.99
N THR A 204 -8.31 15.95 -4.35
CA THR A 204 -8.38 15.43 -2.98
C THR A 204 -9.43 14.34 -2.90
N TYR A 205 -8.97 13.11 -2.75
CA TYR A 205 -9.81 11.94 -2.66
C TYR A 205 -10.29 11.71 -1.24
N VAL A 206 -11.57 12.01 -0.99
CA VAL A 206 -12.19 11.90 0.34
C VAL A 206 -13.23 10.77 0.46
N HIS A 207 -13.61 10.15 -0.66
CA HIS A 207 -14.51 9.01 -0.70
C HIS A 207 -13.74 7.75 -1.03
N ASP A 208 -14.17 6.61 -0.48
CA ASP A 208 -13.53 5.35 -0.77
C ASP A 208 -14.07 4.78 -2.08
N TYR A 209 -13.16 4.25 -2.90
CA TYR A 209 -13.46 3.58 -4.17
C TYR A 209 -12.80 2.21 -4.19
N LEU A 210 -13.34 1.31 -5.02
CA LEU A 210 -12.72 0.02 -5.29
C LEU A 210 -11.52 0.16 -6.23
N LEU A 211 -11.66 0.95 -7.29
CA LEU A 211 -10.60 1.30 -8.24
C LEU A 211 -10.51 2.82 -8.37
N ILE A 212 -9.32 3.35 -8.17
CA ILE A 212 -8.94 4.71 -8.55
C ILE A 212 -7.85 4.60 -9.60
N VAL A 213 -8.00 5.36 -10.68
CA VAL A 213 -6.98 5.59 -11.68
C VAL A 213 -6.84 7.10 -11.80
N ASP A 214 -5.69 7.62 -11.40
CA ASP A 214 -5.31 9.02 -11.59
C ASP A 214 -4.20 9.10 -12.64
N VAL A 215 -4.29 10.07 -13.55
CA VAL A 215 -3.30 10.24 -14.64
C VAL A 215 -2.28 11.34 -14.35
N GLY A 216 -2.51 12.14 -13.32
CA GLY A 216 -1.52 12.95 -12.65
C GLY A 216 -2.07 14.21 -11.99
N GLY A 217 -1.17 15.00 -11.40
CA GLY A 217 -1.50 16.12 -10.51
C GLY A 217 -0.72 15.95 -9.21
N ASP A 218 -0.66 16.96 -8.33
CA ASP A 218 -0.16 16.71 -6.97
C ASP A 218 -1.37 16.48 -6.05
N ASP A 219 -1.69 15.22 -5.81
CA ASP A 219 -2.92 14.75 -5.23
C ASP A 219 -2.84 14.45 -3.75
N THR A 220 -4.00 14.38 -3.11
CA THR A 220 -4.10 14.03 -1.69
C THR A 220 -5.15 12.96 -1.47
N TYR A 221 -4.70 11.76 -1.13
CA TYR A 221 -5.53 10.60 -0.83
C TYR A 221 -5.86 10.56 0.68
N ARG A 222 -7.03 11.09 1.04
CA ARG A 222 -7.59 11.03 2.41
C ARG A 222 -8.51 9.81 2.62
N ASN A 223 -8.67 9.00 1.59
CA ASN A 223 -9.53 7.83 1.53
C ASN A 223 -8.75 6.54 1.84
N ASN A 224 -9.21 5.40 1.34
CA ASN A 224 -8.56 4.09 1.49
C ASN A 224 -7.23 3.95 0.72
N ALA A 225 -6.94 4.79 -0.28
CA ALA A 225 -5.73 4.72 -1.10
C ALA A 225 -5.41 3.29 -1.58
N GLY A 226 -6.37 2.65 -2.26
CA GLY A 226 -6.22 1.27 -2.74
C GLY A 226 -6.37 0.16 -1.68
N GLY A 227 -6.58 0.50 -0.40
CA GLY A 227 -6.88 -0.48 0.66
C GLY A 227 -8.28 -1.10 0.54
N ASN A 228 -8.45 -2.37 0.92
CA ASN A 228 -9.68 -3.12 0.65
C ASN A 228 -10.75 -3.06 1.75
N LEU A 229 -10.53 -2.37 2.85
CA LEU A 229 -11.59 -2.10 3.82
C LEU A 229 -12.22 -0.74 3.50
N VAL A 230 -13.38 -0.79 2.84
CA VAL A 230 -14.01 0.36 2.18
C VAL A 230 -15.19 0.85 3.00
N ASP A 231 -15.23 2.15 3.32
CA ASP A 231 -16.37 2.80 3.98
C ASP A 231 -17.39 3.28 2.94
N LEU A 232 -18.54 2.61 2.91
CA LEU A 232 -19.64 2.87 1.97
C LEU A 232 -20.85 3.56 2.63
N ASN A 233 -20.67 4.17 3.81
CA ASN A 233 -21.78 4.78 4.55
C ASN A 233 -22.21 6.14 3.99
N PHE A 234 -21.30 6.86 3.34
CA PHE A 234 -21.53 8.21 2.82
C PHE A 234 -21.07 8.32 1.37
N SER A 235 -21.97 8.74 0.48
CA SER A 235 -21.65 8.90 -0.94
C SER A 235 -21.14 10.30 -1.28
N PRO A 236 -20.46 10.45 -2.44
CA PRO A 236 -20.26 11.74 -3.09
C PRO A 236 -21.58 12.43 -3.40
N ALA A 237 -21.55 13.77 -3.40
CA ALA A 237 -22.69 14.55 -3.86
C ALA A 237 -22.99 14.25 -5.33
N GLY A 238 -24.25 13.92 -5.65
CA GLY A 238 -24.66 13.60 -7.03
C GLY A 238 -24.44 12.15 -7.45
N SER A 239 -23.99 11.27 -6.56
CA SER A 239 -23.88 9.83 -6.85
C SER A 239 -25.23 9.22 -7.27
N ALA A 240 -25.20 8.33 -8.25
CA ALA A 240 -26.36 7.54 -8.68
C ALA A 240 -26.82 6.53 -7.61
N VAL A 241 -25.91 6.16 -6.69
CA VAL A 241 -26.20 5.29 -5.55
C VAL A 241 -26.85 6.12 -4.44
N THR A 242 -28.03 5.70 -4.00
CA THR A 242 -28.85 6.41 -2.99
C THR A 242 -29.30 5.47 -1.87
N GLY A 243 -29.89 6.01 -0.80
CA GLY A 243 -30.39 5.20 0.33
C GLY A 243 -29.36 4.92 1.44
N LEU A 244 -28.24 5.63 1.43
CA LEU A 244 -27.18 5.55 2.44
C LEU A 244 -27.42 6.47 3.64
N ARG A 245 -26.49 6.48 4.61
CA ARG A 245 -26.58 7.32 5.82
C ARG A 245 -26.53 8.82 5.49
N GLY A 246 -25.94 9.20 4.35
CA GLY A 246 -25.95 10.56 3.84
C GLY A 246 -24.91 10.79 2.74
N THR A 247 -24.64 12.06 2.45
CA THR A 247 -23.56 12.49 1.57
C THR A 247 -22.43 13.09 2.40
N GLY A 248 -21.18 12.74 2.13
CA GLY A 248 -20.03 13.24 2.88
C GLY A 248 -18.79 12.35 2.75
N PRO A 249 -17.64 12.81 3.24
CA PRO A 249 -16.39 12.06 3.12
C PRO A 249 -16.48 10.72 3.85
N ALA A 250 -15.78 9.72 3.31
CA ALA A 250 -15.57 8.46 4.00
C ALA A 250 -14.81 8.71 5.30
N LYS A 251 -15.26 8.10 6.38
CA LYS A 251 -14.57 8.11 7.68
C LYS A 251 -13.52 7.01 7.76
N GLY A 252 -13.70 5.95 6.98
CA GLY A 252 -12.80 4.81 6.90
C GLY A 252 -12.89 3.93 8.15
N CYS A 253 -12.30 2.74 8.05
CA CYS A 253 -12.30 1.78 9.13
C CYS A 253 -11.28 2.22 10.16
N GLN A 254 -11.73 2.57 11.36
CA GLN A 254 -10.81 2.94 12.45
C GLN A 254 -10.50 1.73 13.35
N ARG A 255 -11.24 0.62 13.18
CA ARG A 255 -11.19 -0.60 13.99
C ARG A 255 -11.42 -1.83 13.11
N ALA A 256 -10.61 -2.88 13.25
CA ALA A 256 -10.82 -4.13 12.52
C ALA A 256 -12.05 -4.88 13.04
N ILE A 257 -12.10 -5.25 14.33
CA ILE A 257 -13.17 -6.12 14.87
C ILE A 257 -14.51 -5.37 14.99
N PRO A 258 -14.63 -4.28 15.78
CA PRO A 258 -15.86 -3.52 15.84
C PRO A 258 -16.31 -2.97 14.48
N GLY A 259 -15.38 -2.54 13.61
CA GLY A 259 -15.74 -1.96 12.31
C GLY A 259 -16.38 -2.98 11.37
N LEU A 260 -15.82 -4.19 11.29
CA LEU A 260 -16.39 -5.27 10.48
C LEU A 260 -17.72 -5.79 11.03
N THR A 261 -17.87 -5.86 12.36
CA THR A 261 -19.12 -6.33 12.99
C THR A 261 -20.24 -5.29 12.97
N ALA A 262 -19.91 -4.00 13.05
CA ALA A 262 -20.86 -2.90 12.94
C ALA A 262 -21.21 -2.55 11.47
N LEU A 263 -20.56 -3.22 10.50
CA LEU A 263 -20.66 -2.91 9.07
C LEU A 263 -20.30 -1.44 8.77
N ASP A 264 -19.36 -0.88 9.53
CA ASP A 264 -18.80 0.43 9.22
C ASP A 264 -17.93 0.36 7.96
N CYS A 265 -17.43 -0.84 7.62
CA CYS A 265 -16.67 -1.10 6.41
C CYS A 265 -17.01 -2.44 5.76
N VAL A 266 -16.78 -2.50 4.45
CA VAL A 266 -17.00 -3.68 3.62
C VAL A 266 -15.64 -4.18 3.10
N PRO A 267 -15.26 -5.44 3.37
CA PRO A 267 -14.14 -6.08 2.70
C PRO A 267 -14.40 -6.21 1.21
N ALA A 268 -13.46 -5.75 0.39
CA ALA A 268 -13.55 -5.80 -1.06
C ALA A 268 -12.21 -6.21 -1.69
N VAL A 269 -11.99 -5.77 -2.93
CA VAL A 269 -10.67 -5.66 -3.55
C VAL A 269 -10.46 -4.17 -3.81
N GLY A 270 -9.31 -3.64 -3.40
CA GLY A 270 -8.95 -2.24 -3.57
C GLY A 270 -7.77 -2.10 -4.54
N VAL A 271 -7.83 -1.11 -5.42
CA VAL A 271 -6.74 -0.76 -6.35
C VAL A 271 -6.68 0.77 -6.45
N LEU A 272 -5.48 1.30 -6.31
CA LEU A 272 -5.11 2.66 -6.72
C LEU A 272 -3.98 2.54 -7.73
N LEU A 273 -4.15 3.17 -8.88
CA LEU A 273 -3.11 3.41 -9.87
C LEU A 273 -2.98 4.93 -10.01
N ASP A 274 -1.84 5.47 -9.60
CA ASP A 274 -1.45 6.86 -9.81
C ASP A 274 -0.27 6.89 -10.79
N LEU A 275 -0.24 7.87 -11.69
CA LEU A 275 0.72 7.91 -12.79
C LEU A 275 1.79 8.97 -12.67
N ALA A 276 1.49 10.11 -12.07
CA ALA A 276 2.38 11.25 -12.09
C ALA A 276 1.99 12.30 -11.06
N GLY A 277 2.88 12.63 -10.14
CA GLY A 277 2.58 13.69 -9.20
C GLY A 277 3.64 13.94 -8.17
N GLN A 278 3.28 14.73 -7.17
CA GLN A 278 3.94 14.69 -5.86
C GLN A 278 2.82 14.54 -4.85
N ASP A 279 2.48 13.30 -4.60
CA ASP A 279 1.24 12.85 -4.02
C ASP A 279 1.38 12.62 -2.52
N THR A 280 0.25 12.80 -1.85
CA THR A 280 0.13 12.55 -0.43
C THR A 280 -0.85 11.43 -0.19
N TYR A 281 -0.33 10.25 0.13
CA TYR A 281 -1.09 9.06 0.48
C TYR A 281 -1.29 8.97 1.99
N GLY A 282 -2.49 9.33 2.44
CA GLY A 282 -2.86 9.33 3.84
C GLY A 282 -2.51 10.66 4.53
N VAL A 283 -3.49 11.21 5.26
CA VAL A 283 -3.33 12.48 5.97
C VAL A 283 -3.57 12.30 7.45
N ARG A 284 -2.68 12.86 8.26
CA ARG A 284 -2.85 12.90 9.72
C ARG A 284 -3.87 13.97 10.08
N GLU A 285 -4.90 13.58 10.80
CA GLU A 285 -5.98 14.44 11.24
C GLU A 285 -6.17 14.32 12.74
N THR A 286 -6.94 15.23 13.34
CA THR A 286 -7.30 15.11 14.76
C THR A 286 -7.85 13.70 15.04
N PRO A 287 -7.33 13.01 16.07
CA PRO A 287 -7.83 11.70 16.47
C PRO A 287 -9.35 11.67 16.64
N ASP A 288 -9.96 10.55 16.26
CA ASP A 288 -11.35 10.21 16.58
C ASP A 288 -11.36 9.00 17.53
N HIS A 289 -11.00 7.82 17.01
CA HIS A 289 -10.80 6.61 17.82
C HIS A 289 -9.66 6.72 18.86
N ASP A 290 -8.62 7.50 18.57
CA ASP A 290 -7.40 7.57 19.38
C ASP A 290 -7.39 8.71 20.43
N THR A 291 -8.49 9.47 20.57
CA THR A 291 -8.60 10.69 21.41
C THR A 291 -8.24 10.53 22.89
N GLY A 292 -8.36 9.32 23.44
CA GLY A 292 -7.94 9.04 24.81
C GLY A 292 -6.45 8.73 24.95
N CYS A 293 -5.79 8.29 23.87
CA CYS A 293 -4.37 7.94 23.87
C CYS A 293 -3.48 9.15 23.60
N THR A 294 -3.89 9.98 22.63
CA THR A 294 -3.09 11.09 22.11
C THR A 294 -3.98 12.24 21.63
N THR A 295 -3.42 13.45 21.61
CA THR A 295 -3.99 14.61 20.89
C THR A 295 -3.27 14.87 19.56
N ASP A 296 -2.18 14.17 19.28
CA ASP A 296 -1.42 14.36 18.06
C ASP A 296 -2.20 13.88 16.85
N PRO A 297 -2.06 14.55 15.69
CA PRO A 297 -2.68 14.09 14.46
C PRO A 297 -2.24 12.67 14.08
N VAL A 298 -3.20 11.84 13.68
CA VAL A 298 -2.98 10.46 13.20
C VAL A 298 -3.75 10.21 11.93
N VAL A 299 -3.30 9.27 11.10
CA VAL A 299 -4.18 8.71 10.08
C VAL A 299 -5.31 7.98 10.81
N ARG A 300 -6.53 8.51 10.71
CA ARG A 300 -7.68 8.01 11.49
C ARG A 300 -8.05 6.55 11.21
N ARG A 301 -7.84 6.12 9.97
CA ARG A 301 -8.23 4.80 9.45
C ARG A 301 -7.06 3.81 9.43
N MET A 302 -7.36 2.53 9.35
CA MET A 302 -6.44 1.40 9.13
C MET A 302 -6.67 0.79 7.75
N MET A 303 -5.81 -0.14 7.33
CA MET A 303 -5.92 -0.85 6.04
C MET A 303 -5.92 0.12 4.85
N THR A 304 -4.94 1.02 4.84
CA THR A 304 -4.77 2.05 3.78
C THR A 304 -3.50 1.82 2.97
N ALA A 305 -3.41 2.49 1.82
CA ALA A 305 -2.21 2.51 0.99
C ALA A 305 -1.80 1.09 0.59
N GLY A 306 -2.68 0.44 -0.20
CA GLY A 306 -2.44 -0.91 -0.69
C GLY A 306 -2.46 -2.03 0.36
N ALA A 307 -2.89 -1.78 1.61
CA ALA A 307 -2.97 -2.81 2.64
C ALA A 307 -4.22 -3.69 2.53
N GLY A 308 -4.03 -5.02 2.59
CA GLY A 308 -5.07 -6.03 2.38
C GLY A 308 -5.45 -6.82 3.64
N PHE A 309 -6.74 -6.98 3.87
CA PHE A 309 -7.32 -7.77 4.96
C PHE A 309 -8.32 -8.80 4.43
N LEU A 310 -8.04 -10.10 4.61
CA LEU A 310 -8.85 -11.21 4.06
C LEU A 310 -9.23 -11.00 2.58
N GLY A 311 -8.37 -10.30 1.84
CA GLY A 311 -8.62 -9.86 0.48
C GLY A 311 -7.39 -9.18 -0.11
N VAL A 312 -7.55 -8.62 -1.30
CA VAL A 312 -6.43 -8.10 -2.11
C VAL A 312 -6.50 -6.58 -2.21
N SER A 313 -5.37 -5.92 -2.03
CA SER A 313 -5.20 -4.48 -2.18
C SER A 313 -3.94 -4.17 -2.97
N VAL A 314 -4.02 -3.14 -3.81
CA VAL A 314 -2.90 -2.63 -4.62
C VAL A 314 -2.88 -1.12 -4.52
N LEU A 315 -1.72 -0.56 -4.18
CA LEU A 315 -1.36 0.81 -4.53
C LEU A 315 -0.18 0.69 -5.50
N ARG A 316 -0.36 1.25 -6.69
CA ARG A 316 0.69 1.44 -7.68
C ARG A 316 0.81 2.93 -7.92
N ASP A 317 1.93 3.49 -7.51
CA ASP A 317 2.40 4.79 -7.98
C ASP A 317 3.44 4.50 -9.08
N SER A 318 3.25 5.12 -10.23
CA SER A 318 4.17 4.98 -11.36
C SER A 318 4.88 6.26 -11.76
N GLY A 319 4.82 7.28 -10.93
CA GLY A 319 5.71 8.41 -11.10
C GLY A 319 5.48 9.49 -10.07
N GLY A 320 6.58 10.01 -9.57
CA GLY A 320 6.56 11.29 -8.89
C GLY A 320 7.95 11.83 -8.76
N THR A 321 8.15 12.69 -7.76
CA THR A 321 9.50 13.16 -7.43
C THR A 321 9.80 13.14 -5.94
N ALA A 322 8.77 13.17 -5.10
CA ALA A 322 8.88 13.21 -3.65
C ALA A 322 7.51 13.03 -3.02
N ASP A 323 7.08 11.78 -2.98
CA ASP A 323 5.77 11.34 -2.54
C ASP A 323 5.77 11.05 -1.04
N THR A 324 4.60 11.23 -0.41
CA THR A 324 4.45 11.02 1.03
C THR A 324 3.42 9.95 1.32
N TYR A 325 3.89 8.85 1.90
CA TYR A 325 3.10 7.70 2.30
C TYR A 325 2.94 7.65 3.81
N THR A 326 1.79 8.07 4.32
CA THR A 326 1.49 8.04 5.75
C THR A 326 0.41 7.03 6.11
N GLY A 327 0.72 6.12 7.04
CA GLY A 327 -0.22 5.14 7.59
C GLY A 327 -0.45 5.27 9.10
N LYS A 328 -1.37 4.45 9.64
CA LYS A 328 -1.50 4.21 11.09
C LYS A 328 -1.20 2.76 11.44
N THR A 329 -2.14 1.85 11.24
CA THR A 329 -2.00 0.42 11.55
C THR A 329 -2.49 -0.38 10.36
N GLY A 330 -1.74 -1.40 9.94
CA GLY A 330 -2.09 -2.17 8.74
C GLY A 330 -2.06 -1.27 7.52
N ALA A 331 -0.91 -0.73 7.14
CA ALA A 331 -0.83 0.27 6.07
C ALA A 331 0.42 0.07 5.22
N LEU A 332 0.50 0.74 4.07
CA LEU A 332 1.68 0.76 3.21
C LEU A 332 2.06 -0.67 2.76
N GLY A 333 1.18 -1.30 1.98
CA GLY A 333 1.41 -2.64 1.42
C GLY A 333 1.31 -3.78 2.42
N ALA A 334 0.69 -3.58 3.59
CA ALA A 334 0.59 -4.64 4.59
C ALA A 334 -0.41 -5.75 4.19
N GLY A 335 0.02 -7.00 4.29
CA GLY A 335 -0.82 -8.19 4.14
C GLY A 335 -1.29 -8.72 5.48
N HIS A 336 -2.46 -8.31 5.94
CA HIS A 336 -3.00 -8.77 7.22
C HIS A 336 -3.59 -10.18 7.12
N VAL A 337 -4.51 -10.55 8.01
CA VAL A 337 -5.14 -11.89 8.08
C VAL A 337 -5.49 -12.45 6.69
N PHE A 338 -4.69 -13.40 6.20
CA PHE A 338 -4.69 -14.01 4.85
C PHE A 338 -4.82 -13.04 3.67
N GLY A 339 -4.65 -11.74 3.92
CA GLY A 339 -4.76 -10.69 2.92
C GLY A 339 -3.48 -10.57 2.11
N VAL A 340 -3.64 -10.00 0.92
CA VAL A 340 -2.54 -9.58 0.06
C VAL A 340 -2.55 -8.07 0.02
N GLY A 341 -1.50 -7.43 0.51
CA GLY A 341 -1.28 -6.00 0.36
C GLY A 341 -0.05 -5.74 -0.49
N LEU A 342 -0.17 -4.85 -1.47
CA LEU A 342 0.90 -4.45 -2.36
C LEU A 342 0.96 -2.91 -2.39
N LEU A 343 2.13 -2.36 -2.12
CA LEU A 343 2.51 -0.99 -2.46
C LEU A 343 3.72 -1.09 -3.38
N SER A 344 3.64 -0.47 -4.55
CA SER A 344 4.72 -0.40 -5.53
C SER A 344 4.85 1.03 -6.01
N ASP A 345 6.06 1.58 -5.94
CA ASP A 345 6.44 2.91 -6.39
C ASP A 345 7.55 2.79 -7.48
N ASP A 346 7.44 3.54 -8.58
CA ASP A 346 8.44 3.52 -9.68
C ASP A 346 9.64 4.46 -9.44
N GLY A 347 9.53 5.32 -8.45
CA GLY A 347 10.63 6.07 -7.85
C GLY A 347 10.30 7.53 -7.58
N GLY A 348 11.20 8.17 -6.86
CA GLY A 348 11.01 9.50 -6.27
C GLY A 348 11.96 9.64 -5.08
N ASN A 349 12.00 10.77 -4.39
CA ASN A 349 12.65 10.82 -3.08
C ASN A 349 11.56 10.83 -2.02
N ASP A 350 11.13 9.64 -1.63
CA ASP A 350 9.84 9.42 -1.00
C ASP A 350 9.96 9.24 0.52
N THR A 351 8.82 9.37 1.19
CA THR A 351 8.75 9.18 2.64
C THR A 351 7.64 8.21 3.01
N TYR A 352 8.04 7.09 3.60
CA TYR A 352 7.16 6.04 4.10
C TYR A 352 7.11 6.09 5.62
N THR A 353 5.96 6.45 6.20
CA THR A 353 5.82 6.65 7.64
C THR A 353 4.53 6.06 8.19
N ALA A 354 4.61 5.17 9.17
CA ALA A 354 3.42 4.57 9.80
C ALA A 354 3.65 4.28 11.28
N VAL A 355 2.58 4.03 12.06
CA VAL A 355 2.75 3.72 13.49
C VAL A 355 3.22 2.28 13.69
N ARG A 356 2.60 1.31 13.03
CA ARG A 356 2.89 -0.13 13.15
C ARG A 356 2.20 -0.98 12.09
N ASN A 357 2.61 -2.24 11.97
CA ASN A 357 2.02 -3.25 11.10
C ASN A 357 1.96 -2.75 9.65
N SER A 358 3.09 -2.29 9.13
CA SER A 358 3.15 -1.53 7.89
C SER A 358 4.41 -1.78 7.07
N GLN A 359 4.52 -1.14 5.91
CA GLN A 359 5.70 -1.16 5.04
C GLN A 359 6.04 -2.60 4.64
N GLY A 360 5.12 -3.24 3.92
CA GLY A 360 5.28 -4.63 3.49
C GLY A 360 5.15 -5.66 4.63
N PHE A 361 4.60 -5.28 5.78
CA PHE A 361 4.37 -6.20 6.89
C PHE A 361 3.31 -7.26 6.56
N ALA A 362 3.44 -8.47 7.12
CA ALA A 362 2.40 -9.50 7.07
C ALA A 362 2.00 -10.11 8.42
N LEU A 363 0.70 -10.40 8.58
CA LEU A 363 0.15 -11.07 9.76
C LEU A 363 -0.72 -12.27 9.34
N VAL A 364 -0.60 -13.41 10.05
CA VAL A 364 -1.58 -14.52 10.01
C VAL A 364 -1.88 -14.97 8.57
N GLY A 365 -0.92 -15.66 7.95
CA GLY A 365 -0.98 -16.22 6.59
C GLY A 365 -1.08 -15.19 5.46
N GLY A 366 -0.98 -13.89 5.76
CA GLY A 366 -0.98 -12.82 4.78
C GLY A 366 0.33 -12.72 3.98
N PHE A 367 0.25 -11.96 2.89
CA PHE A 367 1.38 -11.54 2.06
C PHE A 367 1.40 -10.01 1.96
N GLY A 368 2.46 -9.39 2.47
CA GLY A 368 2.66 -7.94 2.38
C GLY A 368 3.89 -7.61 1.54
N LEU A 369 3.78 -6.61 0.68
CA LEU A 369 4.87 -6.09 -0.14
C LEU A 369 4.86 -4.57 -0.13
N LEU A 370 6.01 -3.98 0.17
CA LEU A 370 6.39 -2.63 -0.26
C LEU A 370 7.57 -2.80 -1.22
N HIS A 371 7.46 -2.25 -2.42
CA HIS A 371 8.54 -2.25 -3.42
C HIS A 371 8.72 -0.81 -3.93
N ASP A 372 9.89 -0.25 -3.68
CA ASP A 372 10.35 1.02 -4.26
C ASP A 372 11.43 0.73 -5.32
N GLU A 373 11.28 1.30 -6.52
CA GLU A 373 12.18 1.04 -7.64
C GLU A 373 13.36 2.02 -7.75
N ALA A 374 13.29 3.23 -7.17
CA ALA A 374 14.38 4.22 -7.23
C ALA A 374 14.15 5.44 -6.35
N GLY A 375 15.23 5.98 -5.77
CA GLY A 375 15.09 7.21 -5.02
C GLY A 375 16.22 7.56 -4.09
N ALA A 376 15.92 8.35 -3.09
CA ALA A 376 16.75 8.53 -1.90
C ALA A 376 15.79 8.71 -0.75
N ASP A 377 15.37 7.58 -0.21
CA ASP A 377 14.08 7.41 0.44
C ASP A 377 14.20 7.39 1.95
N THR A 378 13.09 7.73 2.61
CA THR A 378 13.00 7.68 4.07
C THR A 378 11.91 6.72 4.51
N TYR A 379 12.34 5.64 5.15
CA TYR A 379 11.48 4.62 5.74
C TYR A 379 11.47 4.76 7.26
N ASP A 380 10.39 5.32 7.80
CA ASP A 380 10.31 5.69 9.20
C ASP A 380 9.02 5.18 9.86
N TYR A 381 8.98 5.24 11.18
CA TYR A 381 7.78 5.04 11.97
C TYR A 381 7.57 6.22 12.92
N TYR A 382 6.33 6.46 13.32
CA TYR A 382 6.04 7.53 14.28
C TYR A 382 5.24 7.02 15.48
N VAL A 383 5.43 7.70 16.60
CA VAL A 383 4.68 7.45 17.83
C VAL A 383 3.96 8.74 18.22
N PRO A 384 2.62 8.77 18.14
CA PRO A 384 1.85 9.89 18.66
C PRO A 384 2.17 10.17 20.12
N ALA A 385 2.38 11.44 20.47
CA ALA A 385 2.82 11.82 21.80
C ALA A 385 1.75 11.53 22.88
N PRO A 386 2.17 11.27 24.13
CA PRO A 386 1.26 11.12 25.25
C PRO A 386 0.54 12.42 25.60
N ILE A 387 -0.75 12.31 25.93
CA ILE A 387 -1.51 13.40 26.60
C ILE A 387 -0.89 13.68 27.97
N ASN A 388 -0.51 12.63 28.69
CA ASN A 388 0.16 12.71 29.97
C ASN A 388 1.46 11.88 29.92
N PRO A 389 2.64 12.51 29.80
CA PRO A 389 3.92 11.80 29.79
C PRO A 389 4.20 10.97 31.06
N ALA A 390 3.46 11.18 32.15
CA ALA A 390 3.56 10.39 33.38
C ALA A 390 2.49 9.27 33.48
N ALA A 391 1.62 9.13 32.48
CA ALA A 391 0.68 8.01 32.43
C ALA A 391 1.48 6.69 32.36
N PRO A 392 1.07 5.65 33.10
CA PRO A 392 1.68 4.34 32.97
C PRO A 392 1.63 3.87 31.51
N ASN A 393 2.68 3.18 31.06
CA ASN A 393 2.70 2.56 29.74
C ASN A 393 1.42 1.76 29.53
N GLN A 394 0.89 1.85 28.32
CA GLN A 394 -0.28 1.09 27.89
C GLN A 394 -1.62 1.45 28.54
N THR A 395 -1.74 2.68 29.03
CA THR A 395 -2.98 3.22 29.61
C THR A 395 -3.43 4.48 28.90
N GLU A 396 -4.67 4.92 29.16
CA GLU A 396 -5.19 6.20 28.66
C GLU A 396 -4.22 7.36 28.92
N GLY A 397 -3.94 8.14 27.89
CA GLY A 397 -3.02 9.27 27.90
C GLY A 397 -1.54 8.94 27.75
N ALA A 398 -1.16 7.66 27.61
CA ALA A 398 0.24 7.23 27.46
C ALA A 398 0.83 7.41 26.05
N GLY A 399 0.06 7.93 25.10
CA GLY A 399 0.50 8.12 23.72
C GLY A 399 0.27 6.88 22.85
N GLY A 400 0.82 6.91 21.65
CA GLY A 400 0.57 5.89 20.64
C GLY A 400 -0.87 5.91 20.12
N VAL A 401 -1.31 4.76 19.61
CA VAL A 401 -2.65 4.58 19.04
C VAL A 401 -3.42 3.49 19.80
N ARG A 402 -4.75 3.56 19.75
CA ARG A 402 -5.61 2.59 20.42
C ARG A 402 -5.50 1.24 19.72
N ASP A 403 -5.56 0.17 20.51
CA ASP A 403 -5.50 -1.19 19.97
C ASP A 403 -6.88 -1.69 19.55
N ASP A 404 -6.91 -2.54 18.54
CA ASP A 404 -8.13 -3.09 17.95
C ASP A 404 -8.93 -4.01 18.90
N GLU A 405 -8.38 -4.33 20.08
CA GLU A 405 -8.83 -5.42 20.96
C GLU A 405 -9.22 -5.02 22.39
N GLY A 406 -9.49 -3.74 22.66
CA GLY A 406 -10.03 -3.34 23.95
C GLY A 406 -10.16 -1.83 24.09
N GLU A 407 -11.38 -1.36 24.33
CA GLU A 407 -11.62 0.02 24.70
C GLU A 407 -10.84 0.34 26.00
N GLY A 408 -10.02 1.39 25.99
CA GLY A 408 -9.30 1.87 27.17
C GLY A 408 -7.79 1.66 27.15
N LEU A 409 -7.23 1.03 26.12
CA LEU A 409 -5.83 0.61 26.06
C LEU A 409 -5.11 1.25 24.87
N CYS A 410 -3.93 1.81 25.14
CA CYS A 410 -3.12 2.53 24.18
C CYS A 410 -1.80 1.79 23.94
N ASP A 411 -1.32 1.73 22.71
CA ASP A 411 0.04 1.28 22.34
C ASP A 411 0.49 -0.09 22.89
N ARG A 412 -0.37 -1.13 22.90
CA ARG A 412 0.02 -2.46 23.42
C ARG A 412 0.64 -3.40 22.41
N ILE A 413 0.55 -3.08 21.14
CA ILE A 413 1.06 -3.91 20.05
C ILE A 413 2.46 -3.42 19.67
N PRO A 414 3.45 -4.32 19.53
CA PRO A 414 4.75 -3.98 19.00
C PRO A 414 4.65 -3.38 17.60
N ARG A 415 5.72 -2.71 17.20
CA ARG A 415 5.83 -2.07 15.90
C ARG A 415 6.53 -3.02 14.96
N PHE A 416 5.74 -3.75 14.18
CA PHE A 416 6.24 -4.50 13.03
C PHE A 416 6.20 -3.61 11.80
N VAL A 417 7.36 -3.16 11.34
CA VAL A 417 7.52 -2.36 10.12
C VAL A 417 8.61 -2.95 9.24
N GLN A 418 8.65 -2.56 7.96
CA GLN A 418 9.73 -2.85 6.99
C GLN A 418 9.93 -4.35 6.77
N GLY A 419 9.08 -4.95 5.93
CA GLY A 419 9.26 -6.33 5.46
C GLY A 419 9.19 -7.37 6.56
N THR A 420 8.39 -7.13 7.61
CA THR A 420 8.28 -8.02 8.76
C THR A 420 7.10 -8.98 8.65
N ALA A 421 7.16 -10.13 9.32
CA ALA A 421 6.05 -11.07 9.32
C ALA A 421 5.80 -11.68 10.69
N ASN A 422 4.54 -11.95 11.01
CA ASN A 422 4.17 -12.55 12.29
C ASN A 422 3.02 -13.55 12.17
N VAL A 423 3.16 -14.67 12.90
CA VAL A 423 2.16 -15.72 13.14
C VAL A 423 1.80 -16.57 11.91
N LEU A 424 1.84 -17.89 12.08
CA LEU A 424 1.52 -18.96 11.12
C LEU A 424 2.57 -19.21 10.03
N PRO A 425 2.73 -20.48 9.59
CA PRO A 425 3.52 -20.80 8.40
C PRO A 425 2.89 -20.19 7.15
N GLY A 426 3.73 -19.69 6.24
CA GLY A 426 3.30 -19.09 4.98
C GLY A 426 2.95 -17.61 5.05
N THR A 427 3.03 -16.99 6.24
CA THR A 427 3.00 -15.53 6.38
C THR A 427 4.31 -14.94 5.88
N THR A 428 4.22 -13.98 4.97
CA THR A 428 5.39 -13.44 4.28
C THR A 428 5.26 -11.93 4.15
N GLY A 429 6.16 -11.19 4.79
CA GLY A 429 6.27 -9.74 4.66
C GLY A 429 7.57 -9.39 3.95
N VAL A 430 7.50 -8.47 3.01
CA VAL A 430 8.60 -8.14 2.10
C VAL A 430 8.70 -6.62 1.95
N LEU A 431 9.90 -6.08 2.14
CA LEU A 431 10.29 -4.76 1.66
C LEU A 431 11.41 -4.95 0.66
N ILE A 432 11.26 -4.32 -0.51
CA ILE A 432 12.28 -4.24 -1.56
C ILE A 432 12.52 -2.76 -1.85
N ASP A 433 13.78 -2.35 -1.81
CA ASP A 433 14.26 -1.08 -2.34
C ASP A 433 15.33 -1.40 -3.40
N ASP A 434 15.22 -0.79 -4.58
CA ASP A 434 16.06 -1.14 -5.73
C ASP A 434 17.19 -0.17 -6.03
N ALA A 435 17.12 1.06 -5.52
CA ALA A 435 18.13 2.05 -5.78
C ALA A 435 17.92 3.26 -4.88
N GLY A 436 18.98 3.68 -4.19
CA GLY A 436 18.97 4.99 -3.58
C GLY A 436 20.13 5.23 -2.67
N ALA A 437 19.96 6.19 -1.78
CA ALA A 437 20.84 6.42 -0.64
C ALA A 437 19.91 6.77 0.51
N ASP A 438 19.51 5.73 1.22
CA ASP A 438 18.24 5.68 1.91
C ASP A 438 18.43 5.74 3.42
N SER A 439 17.35 6.10 4.10
CA SER A 439 17.31 6.16 5.55
C SER A 439 16.22 5.24 6.08
N TYR A 440 16.65 4.19 6.77
CA TYR A 440 15.78 3.22 7.39
C TYR A 440 15.81 3.38 8.91
N HIS A 441 14.68 3.81 9.48
CA HIS A 441 14.46 3.85 10.92
C HIS A 441 13.53 2.73 11.35
N GLY A 442 14.12 1.66 11.88
CA GLY A 442 13.41 0.53 12.48
C GLY A 442 12.95 0.82 13.91
N ALA A 443 11.75 0.36 14.24
CA ALA A 443 11.21 0.47 15.57
C ALA A 443 11.91 -0.44 16.60
N PHE A 444 11.89 0.00 17.86
CA PHE A 444 12.63 -0.64 18.95
C PHE A 444 12.25 -2.09 19.21
N ALA A 445 13.27 -2.91 19.50
CA ALA A 445 13.11 -4.28 19.97
C ALA A 445 12.77 -4.32 21.48
N GLY A 446 11.48 -4.23 21.80
CA GLY A 446 10.98 -4.22 23.17
C GLY A 446 10.19 -5.45 23.59
N GLU A 447 10.06 -5.65 24.90
CA GLU A 447 9.11 -6.59 25.49
C GLU A 447 7.72 -5.93 25.56
N PHE A 448 6.75 -6.49 24.83
CA PHE A 448 5.36 -6.05 24.86
C PHE A 448 4.49 -7.12 25.53
N ILE A 449 3.69 -6.72 26.53
CA ILE A 449 2.70 -7.61 27.17
C ILE A 449 1.36 -7.45 26.43
N GLY A 450 1.22 -8.16 25.31
CA GLY A 450 0.05 -8.12 24.44
C GLY A 450 -0.63 -9.49 24.28
N PRO A 451 -1.93 -9.54 23.94
CA PRO A 451 -2.69 -10.79 23.76
C PRO A 451 -2.23 -11.65 22.57
N ILE A 452 -1.47 -11.06 21.64
CA ILE A 452 -0.92 -11.72 20.43
C ILE A 452 0.39 -12.48 20.77
N GLN A 453 0.87 -12.44 22.02
CA GLN A 453 2.14 -13.07 22.40
C GLN A 453 2.07 -13.82 23.75
N ASN A 454 2.61 -15.03 23.79
CA ASN A 454 2.90 -15.74 25.03
C ASN A 454 4.25 -16.47 24.90
N PRO A 455 5.30 -16.18 25.71
CA PRO A 455 5.63 -14.94 26.42
C PRO A 455 6.68 -14.10 25.67
N SER A 456 6.51 -12.77 25.68
CA SER A 456 7.55 -11.71 25.54
C SER A 456 8.75 -12.00 24.65
N THR A 457 8.72 -11.45 23.45
CA THR A 457 9.75 -11.74 22.46
C THR A 457 10.11 -10.47 21.73
N ARG A 458 11.42 -10.20 21.67
CA ARG A 458 11.98 -9.02 21.01
C ARG A 458 11.42 -8.99 19.60
N ALA A 459 10.64 -7.97 19.26
CA ALA A 459 10.10 -7.76 17.92
C ALA A 459 11.00 -6.78 17.19
N GLY A 460 11.62 -7.22 16.09
CA GLY A 460 12.45 -6.37 15.24
C GLY A 460 11.67 -5.76 14.08
N SER A 461 12.24 -4.71 13.49
CA SER A 461 11.89 -4.20 12.16
C SER A 461 12.89 -4.76 11.12
N LEU A 462 12.77 -4.35 9.85
CA LEU A 462 13.75 -4.62 8.80
C LEU A 462 13.95 -6.13 8.54
N GLY A 463 12.94 -6.78 7.96
CA GLY A 463 13.06 -8.17 7.48
C GLY A 463 12.90 -9.23 8.56
N PHE A 464 12.35 -8.85 9.72
CA PHE A 464 12.19 -9.74 10.87
C PHE A 464 10.95 -10.65 10.76
N GLY A 465 11.13 -11.96 10.91
CA GLY A 465 10.02 -12.92 10.98
C GLY A 465 9.83 -13.50 12.38
N ASN A 466 8.58 -13.51 12.85
CA ASN A 466 8.19 -14.00 14.18
C ASN A 466 7.12 -15.10 14.06
N ASN A 467 7.08 -16.03 15.04
CA ASN A 467 6.05 -17.07 15.14
C ASN A 467 5.76 -17.80 13.80
N GLN A 468 6.81 -18.34 13.14
CA GLN A 468 6.77 -19.05 11.84
C GLN A 468 6.59 -18.18 10.57
N GLY A 469 6.42 -16.87 10.72
CA GLY A 469 6.43 -15.91 9.61
C GLY A 469 7.81 -15.78 8.96
N LEU A 470 7.84 -15.32 7.71
CA LEU A 470 9.02 -14.94 6.95
C LEU A 470 9.06 -13.43 6.73
N GLY A 471 10.00 -12.74 7.35
CA GLY A 471 10.33 -11.36 7.00
C GLY A 471 11.45 -11.32 5.97
N VAL A 472 11.36 -10.42 5.00
CA VAL A 472 12.40 -10.15 4.00
C VAL A 472 12.56 -8.65 3.86
N PHE A 473 13.79 -8.18 4.04
CA PHE A 473 14.21 -6.85 3.71
C PHE A 473 15.36 -6.97 2.71
N LEU A 474 15.15 -6.39 1.54
CA LEU A 474 16.10 -6.39 0.45
C LEU A 474 16.31 -4.95 0.02
N ASP A 475 17.46 -4.41 0.37
CA ASP A 475 17.98 -3.18 -0.19
C ASP A 475 19.01 -3.56 -1.27
N ARG A 476 18.80 -3.06 -2.49
CA ARG A 476 19.67 -3.29 -3.65
C ARG A 476 20.37 -2.00 -4.10
N ALA A 477 20.24 -0.93 -3.32
CA ALA A 477 20.91 0.33 -3.55
C ALA A 477 22.44 0.18 -3.53
N THR A 478 23.13 1.13 -4.16
CA THR A 478 24.62 1.19 -4.16
C THR A 478 25.13 2.46 -3.47
N GLY A 479 24.25 3.11 -2.71
CA GLY A 479 24.49 4.35 -1.98
C GLY A 479 25.07 4.13 -0.58
N ASP A 480 25.40 5.21 0.13
CA ASP A 480 25.72 5.14 1.55
C ASP A 480 24.40 5.15 2.35
N ASP A 481 23.79 3.98 2.55
CA ASP A 481 22.52 3.84 3.28
C ASP A 481 22.71 3.98 4.80
N THR A 482 21.64 4.42 5.48
CA THR A 482 21.63 4.56 6.93
C THR A 482 20.57 3.69 7.58
N TYR A 483 21.01 2.87 8.54
CA TYR A 483 20.14 1.97 9.28
C TYR A 483 20.18 2.32 10.76
N VAL A 484 19.04 2.80 11.27
CA VAL A 484 18.86 3.12 12.68
C VAL A 484 17.80 2.19 13.24
N VAL A 485 18.09 1.54 14.36
CA VAL A 485 17.08 0.79 15.12
C VAL A 485 17.09 1.29 16.56
N ASP A 486 15.93 1.71 17.05
CA ASP A 486 15.84 2.24 18.41
C ASP A 486 16.24 1.17 19.45
N GLY A 487 17.17 1.53 20.33
CA GLY A 487 17.73 0.63 21.32
C GLY A 487 19.05 -0.05 20.93
N GLU A 488 19.51 0.04 19.68
CA GLU A 488 20.87 -0.39 19.30
C GLU A 488 21.97 0.53 19.87
N PRO A 489 23.20 0.02 20.14
CA PRO A 489 23.65 -1.37 20.08
C PRO A 489 23.31 -2.18 21.35
N THR A 490 22.44 -1.63 22.21
CA THR A 490 22.24 -2.14 23.58
C THR A 490 21.33 -3.37 23.65
N VAL A 491 20.70 -3.75 22.53
CA VAL A 491 19.81 -4.89 22.42
C VAL A 491 20.63 -6.14 22.07
N VAL A 492 20.95 -6.94 23.08
CA VAL A 492 21.61 -8.25 22.91
C VAL A 492 20.86 -9.14 21.89
N GLY A 493 21.56 -9.59 20.85
CA GLY A 493 21.01 -10.50 19.85
C GLY A 493 20.22 -9.84 18.73
N VAL A 494 20.40 -8.54 18.49
CA VAL A 494 20.05 -7.92 17.20
C VAL A 494 21.36 -7.51 16.52
N PRO A 495 21.59 -7.90 15.25
CA PRO A 495 22.80 -7.51 14.54
C PRO A 495 22.85 -5.99 14.32
N ALA A 496 24.05 -5.41 14.42
CA ALA A 496 24.30 -4.08 13.88
C ALA A 496 24.08 -4.12 12.35
N ARG A 497 23.41 -3.10 11.81
CA ARG A 497 23.05 -2.98 10.38
C ARG A 497 23.84 -1.85 9.71
N GLY A 498 24.06 -1.96 8.41
CA GLY A 498 24.90 -1.07 7.58
C GLY A 498 26.28 -1.65 7.25
N ASP A 499 26.91 -1.14 6.17
CA ASP A 499 28.22 -1.53 5.59
C ASP A 499 28.23 -2.83 4.72
N ASP A 500 27.31 -3.01 3.76
CA ASP A 500 27.20 -4.19 2.87
C ASP A 500 26.97 -5.51 3.63
N VAL A 501 26.19 -5.46 4.72
CA VAL A 501 26.05 -6.60 5.64
C VAL A 501 24.81 -7.43 5.30
N THR A 502 25.03 -8.59 4.72
CA THR A 502 23.99 -9.63 4.64
C THR A 502 23.85 -10.37 5.98
N VAL A 503 22.65 -10.35 6.56
CA VAL A 503 22.32 -11.13 7.76
C VAL A 503 21.48 -12.34 7.37
N GLN A 504 22.08 -13.52 7.49
CA GLN A 504 21.40 -14.79 7.27
C GLN A 504 20.34 -15.06 8.36
N PRO A 505 19.31 -15.87 8.07
CA PRO A 505 18.31 -16.25 9.08
C PRO A 505 18.94 -16.94 10.31
N GLY A 506 18.64 -16.46 11.52
CA GLY A 506 19.13 -17.00 12.81
C GLY A 506 18.38 -16.44 14.03
N ASN A 507 18.50 -17.03 15.25
CA ASN A 507 17.72 -16.66 16.47
C ASN A 507 17.72 -15.17 16.87
N ASP A 508 18.59 -14.38 16.27
CA ASP A 508 18.80 -12.94 16.37
C ASP A 508 18.07 -12.12 15.28
N SER A 509 17.77 -12.74 14.13
CA SER A 509 16.89 -12.24 13.05
C SER A 509 15.55 -12.99 12.97
N THR A 510 15.39 -14.07 13.73
CA THR A 510 14.17 -14.83 13.90
C THR A 510 13.61 -14.49 15.26
N GLY A 511 12.41 -13.93 15.30
CA GLY A 511 11.68 -13.84 16.56
C GLY A 511 11.56 -15.20 17.21
N SER A 512 11.25 -15.17 18.49
CA SER A 512 10.79 -16.37 19.20
C SER A 512 9.83 -17.23 18.37
N GLY A 513 9.86 -18.54 18.57
CA GLY A 513 8.79 -19.39 18.05
C GLY A 513 8.94 -19.76 16.56
N LEU A 514 10.16 -20.10 16.12
CA LEU A 514 10.43 -20.74 14.82
C LEU A 514 10.17 -19.85 13.58
N GLY A 515 10.20 -18.52 13.70
CA GLY A 515 10.15 -17.59 12.54
C GLY A 515 11.45 -17.62 11.70
N GLU A 516 11.46 -16.97 10.53
CA GLU A 516 12.65 -16.75 9.70
C GLU A 516 12.72 -15.30 9.22
N GLY A 517 13.91 -14.69 9.20
CA GLY A 517 14.12 -13.34 8.70
C GLY A 517 15.33 -13.28 7.77
N LEU A 518 15.27 -12.43 6.75
CA LEU A 518 16.38 -12.19 5.82
C LEU A 518 16.57 -10.69 5.64
N PHE A 519 17.80 -10.22 5.84
CA PHE A 519 18.21 -8.85 5.54
C PHE A 519 19.38 -8.91 4.55
N ILE A 520 19.20 -8.22 3.42
CA ILE A 520 20.19 -8.06 2.36
C ILE A 520 20.35 -6.56 2.13
N ASP A 521 21.62 -6.14 2.08
CA ASP A 521 22.16 -4.82 1.75
C ASP A 521 23.30 -5.12 0.75
N GLN A 522 23.25 -4.60 -0.49
CA GLN A 522 23.99 -5.12 -1.66
C GLN A 522 25.12 -4.23 -2.20
#